data_AF-A0A498KR91-F1
#
_entry.id   AF-A0A498KR91-F1
#
_cell.length_a   1.000
_cell.length_b   1.000
_cell.length_c   1.000
_cell.angle_alpha   90.00
_cell.angle_beta   90.00
_cell.angle_gamma   90.00
#
_symmetry.space_group_name_H-M   'P 1'
#
loop_
_entity.id
_entity.type
_entity.pdbx_description
1 polymer ?
#
loop_
_entity_poly.entity_id
_entity_poly.type
_entity_poly.pdbx_seq_one_letter_code
_entity_poly.pdbx_strand_id
1 'polypeptide(L)'
;MSDTAQELSTVSATVEEISSSVTQIANQTETVTETGCEAERNSSDTQSALDEINHQAQEAVSAVESLDQITDEVADIVELIGGIAEETNILALNAGTEAARAENTSEGFGVAAGEVKQLAEETRVATADVENLIGEVQHEVDTTRQEIMGVQQRVSDGSQTVGKAIRQLENIVDDVIEVNTAIQKVDRAAYE
;
A
#
# COMPACT_ATOMS: atom_id res chain seq x y z
N MET A 1 8.66 -75.14 -25.47
CA MET A 1 9.96 -74.45 -25.51
C MET A 1 9.95 -73.23 -26.42
N SER A 2 9.24 -73.22 -27.56
CA SER A 2 9.05 -72.00 -28.37
C SER A 2 8.23 -70.92 -27.66
N ASP A 3 7.10 -71.29 -27.05
CA ASP A 3 6.23 -70.33 -26.34
C ASP A 3 6.93 -69.67 -25.14
N THR A 4 7.67 -70.45 -24.35
CA THR A 4 8.39 -69.94 -23.17
C THR A 4 9.51 -68.95 -23.54
N ALA A 5 10.19 -69.17 -24.67
CA ALA A 5 11.22 -68.26 -25.15
C ALA A 5 10.61 -66.96 -25.71
N GLN A 6 9.43 -67.06 -26.34
CA GLN A 6 8.70 -65.90 -26.83
C GLN A 6 8.10 -65.08 -25.69
N GLU A 7 7.52 -65.73 -24.68
CA GLU A 7 7.07 -65.09 -23.43
C GLU A 7 8.23 -64.39 -22.71
N LEU A 8 9.40 -65.04 -22.61
CA LEU A 8 10.58 -64.43 -21.99
C LEU A 8 11.07 -63.20 -22.76
N SER A 9 11.07 -63.27 -24.10
CA SER A 9 11.42 -62.12 -24.94
C SER A 9 10.44 -60.95 -24.77
N THR A 10 9.15 -61.23 -24.62
CA THR A 10 8.14 -60.20 -24.34
C THR A 10 8.34 -59.59 -22.96
N VAL A 11 8.59 -60.40 -21.93
CA VAL A 11 8.87 -59.92 -20.57
C VAL A 11 10.11 -59.03 -20.56
N SER A 12 11.22 -59.43 -21.20
CA SER A 12 12.43 -58.60 -21.29
C SER A 12 12.17 -57.26 -21.97
N ALA A 13 11.42 -57.24 -23.08
CA ALA A 13 11.07 -56.00 -23.76
C ALA A 13 10.22 -55.07 -22.88
N THR A 14 9.25 -55.62 -22.13
CA THR A 14 8.45 -54.83 -21.18
C THR A 14 9.26 -54.31 -20.01
N VAL A 15 10.27 -55.06 -19.52
CA VAL A 15 11.17 -54.60 -18.46
C VAL A 15 12.04 -53.44 -18.95
N GLU A 16 12.59 -53.51 -20.16
CA GLU A 16 13.36 -52.41 -20.76
C GLU A 16 12.50 -51.13 -20.92
N GLU A 17 11.25 -51.28 -21.36
CA GLU A 17 10.29 -50.17 -21.49
C GLU A 17 9.94 -49.54 -20.13
N ILE A 18 9.74 -50.37 -19.10
CA ILE A 18 9.52 -49.91 -17.72
C ILE A 18 10.73 -49.15 -17.19
N SER A 19 11.95 -49.68 -17.37
CA SER A 19 13.20 -49.02 -16.93
C SER A 19 13.41 -47.65 -17.60
N SER A 20 13.11 -47.54 -18.89
CA SER A 20 13.16 -46.25 -19.60
C SER A 20 12.13 -45.27 -19.04
N SER A 21 10.90 -45.75 -18.77
CA SER A 21 9.84 -44.92 -18.21
C SER A 21 10.18 -44.43 -16.81
N VAL A 22 10.73 -45.31 -15.96
CA VAL A 22 11.22 -45.01 -14.62
C VAL A 22 12.29 -43.92 -14.65
N THR A 23 13.28 -44.03 -15.54
CA THR A 23 14.33 -43.01 -15.70
C THR A 23 13.75 -41.67 -16.13
N GLN A 24 12.78 -41.67 -17.06
CA GLN A 24 12.12 -40.45 -17.49
C GLN A 24 11.33 -39.79 -16.36
N ILE A 25 10.58 -40.56 -15.58
CA ILE A 25 9.84 -40.02 -14.43
C ILE A 25 10.81 -39.48 -13.38
N ALA A 26 11.92 -40.17 -13.10
CA ALA A 26 12.94 -39.71 -12.15
C ALA A 26 13.52 -38.34 -12.55
N ASN A 27 13.89 -38.16 -13.81
CA ASN A 27 14.37 -36.87 -14.32
C ASN A 27 13.28 -35.78 -14.21
N GLN A 28 12.03 -36.12 -14.54
CA GLN A 28 10.91 -35.18 -14.43
C GLN A 28 10.68 -34.76 -12.97
N THR A 29 10.76 -35.68 -12.02
CA THR A 29 10.62 -35.39 -10.58
C THR A 29 11.73 -34.48 -10.05
N GLU A 30 12.97 -34.64 -10.53
CA GLU A 30 14.09 -33.77 -10.17
C GLU A 30 13.83 -32.32 -10.65
N THR A 31 13.41 -32.16 -11.91
CA THR A 31 13.03 -30.84 -12.45
C THR A 31 11.88 -30.19 -11.70
N VAL A 32 10.85 -30.97 -11.32
CA VAL A 32 9.71 -30.44 -10.54
C VAL A 32 10.17 -30.01 -9.15
N THR A 33 11.07 -30.76 -8.51
CA THR A 33 11.64 -30.39 -7.20
C THR A 33 12.41 -29.07 -7.30
N GLU A 34 13.29 -28.93 -8.29
CA GLU A 34 14.08 -27.72 -8.50
C GLU A 34 13.18 -26.50 -8.75
N THR A 35 12.19 -26.65 -9.63
CA THR A 35 11.21 -25.58 -9.93
C THR A 35 10.35 -25.24 -8.72
N GLY A 36 9.97 -26.25 -7.91
CA GLY A 36 9.21 -26.06 -6.68
C GLY A 36 9.97 -25.24 -5.64
N CYS A 37 11.25 -25.57 -5.40
CA CYS A 37 12.13 -24.82 -4.51
C CYS A 37 12.35 -23.38 -4.99
N GLU A 38 12.51 -23.16 -6.29
CA GLU A 38 12.63 -21.81 -6.86
C GLU A 38 11.34 -21.01 -6.66
N ALA A 39 10.18 -21.62 -6.93
CA ALA A 39 8.89 -20.98 -6.72
C ALA A 39 8.62 -20.65 -5.24
N GLU A 40 9.07 -21.50 -4.32
CA GLU A 40 8.97 -21.26 -2.88
C GLU A 40 9.81 -20.05 -2.48
N ARG A 41 11.06 -19.98 -2.94
CA ARG A 41 11.94 -18.84 -2.72
C ARG A 41 11.35 -17.55 -3.26
N ASN A 42 10.89 -17.55 -4.51
CA ASN A 42 10.26 -16.38 -5.13
C ASN A 42 8.99 -15.94 -4.37
N SER A 43 8.24 -16.90 -3.84
CA SER A 43 7.06 -16.61 -3.01
C SER A 43 7.46 -15.99 -1.67
N SER A 44 8.53 -16.48 -1.04
CA SER A 44 9.09 -15.88 0.19
C SER A 44 9.61 -14.46 -0.03
N ASP A 45 10.28 -14.20 -1.15
CA ASP A 45 10.74 -12.86 -1.52
C ASP A 45 9.55 -11.93 -1.75
N THR A 46 8.49 -12.42 -2.40
CA THR A 46 7.23 -11.68 -2.58
C THR A 46 6.56 -11.37 -1.25
N GLN A 47 6.53 -12.31 -0.31
CA GLN A 47 5.99 -12.08 1.04
C GLN A 47 6.77 -10.98 1.75
N SER A 48 8.10 -10.98 1.66
CA SER A 48 8.95 -9.95 2.26
C SER A 48 8.68 -8.56 1.66
N ALA A 49 8.50 -8.49 0.34
CA ALA A 49 8.13 -7.24 -0.33
C ALA A 49 6.75 -6.73 0.10
N LEU A 50 5.78 -7.63 0.28
CA LEU A 50 4.45 -7.25 0.80
C LEU A 50 4.52 -6.71 2.23
N ASP A 51 5.36 -7.30 3.08
CA ASP A 51 5.57 -6.80 4.45
C ASP A 51 6.20 -5.40 4.45
N GLU A 52 7.14 -5.13 3.55
CA GLU A 52 7.74 -3.80 3.37
C GLU A 52 6.71 -2.77 2.89
N ILE A 53 5.86 -3.12 1.91
CA ILE A 53 4.77 -2.24 1.45
C ILE A 53 3.79 -1.96 2.59
N ASN A 54 3.47 -2.96 3.42
CA ASN A 54 2.60 -2.74 4.57
C ASN A 54 3.22 -1.77 5.59
N HIS A 55 4.52 -1.87 5.83
CA HIS A 55 5.25 -0.94 6.70
C HIS A 55 5.23 0.49 6.14
N GLN A 56 5.54 0.67 4.86
CA GLN A 56 5.49 1.96 4.19
C GLN A 56 4.07 2.57 4.20
N ALA A 57 3.04 1.74 4.05
CA ALA A 57 1.66 2.19 4.17
C ALA A 57 1.34 2.69 5.59
N GLN A 58 1.85 2.06 6.65
CA GLN A 58 1.68 2.53 8.03
C GLN A 58 2.40 3.86 8.30
N GLU A 59 3.62 4.02 7.76
CA GLU A 59 4.33 5.29 7.81
C GLU A 59 3.57 6.40 7.08
N ALA A 60 2.99 6.10 5.92
CA ALA A 60 2.16 7.03 5.17
C ALA A 60 0.90 7.45 5.94
N VAL A 61 0.22 6.53 6.63
CA VAL A 61 -0.91 6.88 7.52
C VAL A 61 -0.45 7.86 8.60
N SER A 62 0.68 7.58 9.26
CA SER A 62 1.20 8.43 10.33
C SER A 62 1.56 9.84 9.82
N ALA A 63 2.11 9.94 8.61
CA ALA A 63 2.42 11.21 7.98
C ALA A 63 1.16 12.01 7.63
N VAL A 64 0.12 11.34 7.14
CA VAL A 64 -1.19 11.95 6.82
C VAL A 64 -1.89 12.42 8.09
N GLU A 65 -1.86 11.64 9.18
CA GLU A 65 -2.39 12.05 10.49
C GLU A 65 -1.66 13.28 11.06
N SER A 66 -0.34 13.34 10.89
CA SER A 66 0.42 14.54 11.29
C SER A 66 0.08 15.75 10.42
N LEU A 67 -0.20 15.56 9.13
CA LEU A 67 -0.61 16.64 8.24
C LEU A 67 -2.00 17.17 8.63
N ASP A 68 -2.94 16.27 8.90
CA ASP A 68 -4.29 16.60 9.39
C ASP A 68 -4.23 17.50 10.63
N GLN A 69 -3.43 17.11 11.63
CA GLN A 69 -3.24 17.90 12.85
C GLN A 69 -2.63 19.29 12.60
N ILE A 70 -1.65 19.38 11.68
CA ILE A 70 -1.05 20.67 11.30
C ILE A 70 -2.09 21.54 10.59
N THR A 71 -2.91 20.95 9.71
CA THR A 71 -3.95 21.66 8.97
C THR A 71 -5.02 22.20 9.91
N ASP A 72 -5.41 21.45 10.94
CA ASP A 72 -6.31 21.92 12.00
C ASP A 72 -5.71 23.10 12.79
N GLU A 73 -4.44 23.02 13.19
CA GLU A 73 -3.78 24.14 13.89
C GLU A 73 -3.70 25.40 13.02
N VAL A 74 -3.47 25.23 11.71
CA VAL A 74 -3.50 26.35 10.75
C VAL A 74 -4.92 26.91 10.62
N ALA A 75 -5.96 26.08 10.63
CA ALA A 75 -7.36 26.53 10.60
C ALA A 75 -7.68 27.44 11.80
N ASP A 76 -7.30 27.02 13.01
CA ASP A 76 -7.49 27.80 14.24
C ASP A 76 -6.78 29.17 14.18
N ILE A 77 -5.57 29.21 13.62
CA ILE A 77 -4.81 30.46 13.44
C ILE A 77 -5.52 31.38 12.44
N VAL A 78 -6.04 30.84 11.34
CA VAL A 78 -6.72 31.63 10.31
C VAL A 78 -8.03 32.19 10.83
N GLU A 79 -8.81 31.40 11.60
CA GLU A 79 -10.02 31.87 12.28
C GLU A 79 -9.70 33.03 13.24
N LEU A 80 -8.62 32.91 14.02
CA LEU A 80 -8.16 33.97 14.91
C LEU A 80 -7.80 35.26 14.13
N ILE A 81 -7.09 35.15 13.01
CA ILE A 81 -6.74 36.31 12.17
C ILE A 81 -8.02 36.96 11.61
N GLY A 82 -8.99 36.16 11.17
CA GLY A 82 -10.30 36.64 10.71
C GLY A 82 -11.03 37.42 11.80
N GLY A 83 -11.02 36.92 13.04
CA GLY A 83 -11.55 37.61 14.21
C GLY A 83 -10.84 38.93 14.51
N ILE A 84 -9.51 38.97 14.44
CA ILE A 84 -8.70 40.19 14.63
C ILE A 84 -9.01 41.22 13.53
N ALA A 85 -9.17 40.77 12.28
CA ALA A 85 -9.52 41.63 11.16
C ALA A 85 -10.91 42.28 11.37
N GLU A 86 -11.90 41.49 11.83
CA GLU A 86 -13.24 42.01 12.14
C GLU A 86 -13.20 43.04 13.28
N GLU A 87 -12.48 42.75 14.38
CA GLU A 87 -12.35 43.70 15.48
C GLU A 87 -11.62 44.99 15.05
N THR A 88 -10.59 44.86 14.22
CA THR A 88 -9.84 45.99 13.64
C THR A 88 -10.75 46.85 12.75
N ASN A 89 -11.61 46.22 11.93
CA ASN A 89 -12.58 46.90 11.10
C ASN A 89 -13.58 47.73 11.95
N ILE A 90 -14.09 47.15 13.03
CA ILE A 90 -14.99 47.82 13.98
C ILE A 90 -14.29 49.01 14.67
N LEU A 91 -13.04 48.83 15.11
CA LEU A 91 -12.24 49.88 15.73
C LEU A 91 -11.97 51.04 14.76
N ALA A 92 -11.62 50.73 13.51
CA ALA A 92 -11.37 51.71 12.46
C ALA A 92 -12.64 52.50 12.12
N LEU A 93 -13.80 51.84 12.05
CA LEU A 93 -15.10 52.48 11.83
C LEU A 93 -15.44 53.48 12.96
N ASN A 94 -15.23 53.08 14.21
CA ASN A 94 -15.44 53.94 15.38
C ASN A 94 -14.49 55.14 15.36
N ALA A 95 -13.21 54.93 15.05
CA ALA A 95 -12.22 55.99 14.93
C ALA A 95 -12.55 56.98 13.82
N GLY A 96 -12.99 56.50 12.65
CA GLY A 96 -13.43 57.36 11.54
C GLY A 96 -14.66 58.20 11.90
N THR A 97 -15.60 57.63 12.65
CA THR A 97 -16.78 58.36 13.15
C THR A 97 -16.40 59.45 14.14
N GLU A 98 -15.46 59.18 15.05
CA GLU A 98 -15.00 60.16 16.03
C GLU A 98 -14.14 61.26 15.39
N ALA A 99 -13.33 60.93 14.39
CA ALA A 99 -12.61 61.91 13.58
C ALA A 99 -13.60 62.88 12.89
N ALA A 100 -14.68 62.38 12.30
CA ALA A 100 -15.70 63.23 11.69
C ALA A 100 -16.42 64.17 12.68
N ARG A 101 -16.38 63.87 13.99
CA ARG A 101 -16.99 64.71 15.05
C ARG A 101 -16.06 65.78 15.61
N ALA A 102 -14.74 65.62 15.48
CA ALA A 102 -13.79 66.57 16.02
C ALA A 102 -13.64 67.80 15.10
N GLU A 103 -13.87 69.00 15.64
CA GLU A 103 -14.00 70.26 14.87
C GLU A 103 -12.67 70.85 14.37
N ASN A 104 -11.52 70.48 14.95
CA ASN A 104 -10.20 70.99 14.55
C ASN A 104 -9.14 69.87 14.71
N THR A 105 -8.43 69.52 13.62
CA THR A 105 -7.31 68.53 13.54
C THR A 105 -7.67 67.07 13.19
N SER A 106 -8.85 66.79 12.64
CA SER A 106 -9.32 65.40 12.42
C SER A 106 -9.20 64.81 11.01
N GLU A 107 -8.93 65.62 9.97
CA GLU A 107 -8.85 65.12 8.58
C GLU A 107 -7.82 63.99 8.41
N GLY A 108 -6.60 64.15 8.95
CA GLY A 108 -5.56 63.13 8.87
C GLY A 108 -5.92 61.83 9.62
N PHE A 109 -6.63 61.94 10.75
CA PHE A 109 -7.10 60.79 11.52
C PHE A 109 -8.23 60.04 10.80
N GLY A 110 -9.13 60.77 10.13
CA GLY A 110 -10.19 60.16 9.32
C GLY A 110 -9.65 59.38 8.12
N VAL A 111 -8.63 59.91 7.44
CA VAL A 111 -7.95 59.20 6.33
C VAL A 111 -7.27 57.93 6.84
N ALA A 112 -6.51 58.01 7.94
CA ALA A 112 -5.86 56.84 8.52
C ALA A 112 -6.87 55.76 8.96
N ALA A 113 -8.00 56.16 9.56
CA ALA A 113 -9.06 55.23 9.92
C ALA A 113 -9.69 54.55 8.68
N GLY A 114 -9.85 55.28 7.58
CA GLY A 114 -10.30 54.70 6.30
C GLY A 114 -9.34 53.64 5.76
N GLU A 115 -8.03 53.92 5.78
CA GLU A 115 -6.99 53.00 5.32
C GLU A 115 -6.95 51.72 6.18
N VAL A 116 -7.00 51.85 7.51
CA VAL A 116 -7.03 50.70 8.42
C VAL A 116 -8.28 49.86 8.19
N LYS A 117 -9.44 50.49 7.95
CA LYS A 117 -10.68 49.77 7.63
C LYS A 117 -10.55 48.97 6.34
N GLN A 118 -9.93 49.54 5.32
CA GLN A 118 -9.69 48.85 4.06
C GLN A 118 -8.75 47.65 4.24
N LEU A 119 -7.63 47.82 4.95
CA LEU A 119 -6.70 46.73 5.24
C LEU A 119 -7.36 45.60 6.04
N ALA A 120 -8.23 45.93 6.99
CA ALA A 120 -8.98 44.95 7.77
C ALA A 120 -9.93 44.13 6.88
N GLU A 121 -10.65 44.77 5.95
CA GLU A 121 -11.52 44.06 5.00
C GLU A 121 -10.73 43.20 4.01
N GLU A 122 -9.61 43.70 3.48
CA GLU A 122 -8.70 42.92 2.62
C GLU A 122 -8.15 41.71 3.36
N THR A 123 -7.79 41.86 4.64
CA THR A 123 -7.34 40.76 5.50
C THR A 123 -8.45 39.71 5.67
N ARG A 124 -9.70 40.14 5.92
CA ARG A 124 -10.85 39.25 6.09
C ARG A 124 -11.15 38.43 4.83
N VAL A 125 -11.02 39.05 3.65
CA VAL A 125 -11.17 38.33 2.37
C VAL A 125 -10.04 37.32 2.21
N ALA A 126 -8.80 37.71 2.48
CA ALA A 126 -7.65 36.81 2.37
C ALA A 126 -7.74 35.61 3.35
N THR A 127 -8.20 35.82 4.59
CA THR A 127 -8.39 34.72 5.54
C THR A 127 -9.46 33.75 5.06
N ALA A 128 -10.58 34.24 4.51
CA ALA A 128 -11.63 33.38 3.97
C ALA A 128 -11.15 32.55 2.77
N ASP A 129 -10.30 33.11 1.91
CA ASP A 129 -9.68 32.36 0.81
C ASP A 129 -8.74 31.25 1.35
N VAL A 130 -7.99 31.53 2.42
CA VAL A 130 -7.13 30.54 3.07
C VAL A 130 -7.95 29.45 3.76
N GLU A 131 -9.07 29.78 4.43
CA GLU A 131 -10.00 28.80 5.01
C GLU A 131 -10.51 27.80 3.96
N ASN A 132 -10.86 28.28 2.76
CA ASN A 132 -11.27 27.41 1.66
C ASN A 132 -10.14 26.46 1.24
N LEU A 133 -8.91 26.95 1.11
CA LEU A 133 -7.74 26.13 0.77
C LEU A 133 -7.44 25.07 1.83
N ILE A 134 -7.60 25.42 3.11
CA ILE A 134 -7.47 24.47 4.23
C ILE A 134 -8.51 23.36 4.10
N GLY A 135 -9.76 23.69 3.81
CA GLY A 135 -10.82 22.71 3.57
C GLY A 135 -10.53 21.78 2.39
N GLU A 136 -9.95 22.29 1.30
CA GLU A 136 -9.48 21.47 0.18
C GLU A 136 -8.35 20.52 0.62
N VAL A 137 -7.39 20.99 1.41
CA VAL A 137 -6.30 20.15 1.92
C VAL A 137 -6.82 19.05 2.85
N GLN A 138 -7.74 19.35 3.75
CA GLN A 138 -8.39 18.35 4.63
C GLN A 138 -9.11 17.28 3.79
N HIS A 139 -9.79 17.67 2.72
CA HIS A 139 -10.43 16.72 1.82
C HIS A 139 -9.44 15.78 1.11
N GLU A 140 -8.31 16.31 0.65
CA GLU A 140 -7.24 15.52 0.02
C GLU A 140 -6.54 14.59 1.03
N VAL A 141 -6.35 15.04 2.27
CA VAL A 141 -5.87 14.23 3.40
C VAL A 141 -6.78 13.02 3.63
N ASP A 142 -8.09 13.24 3.74
CA ASP A 142 -9.09 12.18 3.92
C ASP A 142 -9.10 11.19 2.75
N THR A 143 -9.02 11.70 1.53
CA THR A 143 -8.99 10.87 0.32
C THR A 143 -7.73 10.00 0.30
N THR A 144 -6.56 10.60 0.56
CA THR A 144 -5.27 9.89 0.64
C THR A 144 -5.31 8.81 1.72
N ARG A 145 -5.90 9.10 2.88
CA ARG A 145 -6.07 8.12 3.97
C ARG A 145 -6.89 6.90 3.52
N GLN A 146 -7.99 7.12 2.81
CA GLN A 146 -8.81 6.02 2.28
C GLN A 146 -8.06 5.17 1.25
N GLU A 147 -7.27 5.80 0.38
CA GLU A 147 -6.45 5.09 -0.60
C GLU A 147 -5.40 4.19 0.08
N ILE A 148 -4.75 4.69 1.13
CA ILE A 148 -3.77 3.92 1.90
C ILE A 148 -4.43 2.72 2.58
N MET A 149 -5.62 2.89 3.17
CA MET A 149 -6.39 1.75 3.72
C MET A 149 -6.71 0.71 2.64
N GLY A 150 -7.04 1.15 1.42
CA GLY A 150 -7.23 0.27 0.27
C GLY A 150 -5.96 -0.48 -0.14
N VAL A 151 -4.79 0.15 -0.06
CA VAL A 151 -3.50 -0.50 -0.27
C VAL A 151 -3.25 -1.57 0.80
N GLN A 152 -3.44 -1.26 2.08
CA GLN A 152 -3.24 -2.21 3.19
C GLN A 152 -4.12 -3.46 3.03
N GLN A 153 -5.39 -3.28 2.63
CA GLN A 153 -6.27 -4.43 2.36
C GLN A 153 -5.73 -5.31 1.24
N ARG A 154 -5.33 -4.72 0.11
CA ARG A 154 -4.77 -5.47 -1.03
C ARG A 154 -3.48 -6.20 -0.67
N VAL A 155 -2.64 -5.59 0.15
CA VAL A 155 -1.40 -6.22 0.65
C VAL A 155 -1.73 -7.41 1.55
N SER A 156 -2.72 -7.28 2.44
CA SER A 156 -3.19 -8.38 3.27
C SER A 156 -3.72 -9.57 2.44
N ASP A 157 -4.57 -9.29 1.45
CA ASP A 157 -5.11 -10.30 0.53
C ASP A 157 -3.99 -10.97 -0.30
N GLY A 158 -3.02 -10.17 -0.74
CA GLY A 158 -1.81 -10.63 -1.45
C GLY A 158 -0.98 -11.58 -0.59
N SER A 159 -0.71 -11.21 0.67
CA SER A 159 0.05 -12.03 1.60
C SER A 159 -0.65 -13.35 1.90
N GLN A 160 -1.97 -13.34 2.09
CA GLN A 160 -2.73 -14.58 2.27
C GLN A 160 -2.62 -15.50 1.04
N THR A 161 -2.63 -14.92 -0.16
CA THR A 161 -2.50 -15.67 -1.42
C THR A 161 -1.12 -16.28 -1.58
N VAL A 162 -0.07 -15.50 -1.32
CA VAL A 162 1.32 -15.98 -1.33
C VAL A 162 1.52 -17.08 -0.29
N GLY A 163 1.02 -16.91 0.93
CA GLY A 163 1.08 -17.95 1.96
C GLY A 163 0.33 -19.23 1.59
N LYS A 164 -0.75 -19.16 0.79
CA LYS A 164 -1.40 -20.36 0.22
C LYS A 164 -0.54 -21.02 -0.84
N ALA A 165 0.11 -20.24 -1.70
CA ALA A 165 1.01 -20.75 -2.75
C ALA A 165 2.20 -21.50 -2.14
N ILE A 166 2.84 -20.96 -1.10
CA ILE A 166 3.94 -21.62 -0.38
C ILE A 166 3.51 -23.00 0.13
N ARG A 167 2.38 -23.08 0.85
CA ARG A 167 1.85 -24.37 1.34
C ARG A 167 1.54 -25.37 0.24
N GLN A 168 1.09 -24.90 -0.92
CA GLN A 168 0.83 -25.78 -2.07
C GLN A 168 2.12 -26.30 -2.67
N LEU A 169 3.17 -25.47 -2.72
CA LEU A 169 4.49 -25.88 -3.19
C LEU A 169 5.14 -26.90 -2.25
N GLU A 170 5.04 -26.69 -0.92
CA GLU A 170 5.48 -27.67 0.09
C GLU A 170 4.84 -29.05 -0.16
N ASN A 171 3.52 -29.11 -0.35
CA ASN A 171 2.82 -30.37 -0.66
C ASN A 171 3.30 -31.00 -1.99
N ILE A 172 3.56 -30.19 -3.03
CA ILE A 172 4.06 -30.70 -4.31
C ILE A 172 5.45 -31.33 -4.13
N VAL A 173 6.33 -30.69 -3.36
CA VAL A 173 7.68 -31.22 -3.09
C VAL A 173 7.58 -32.54 -2.31
N ASP A 174 6.70 -32.62 -1.31
CA ASP A 174 6.45 -33.85 -0.55
C ASP A 174 5.92 -34.99 -1.45
N ASP A 175 4.92 -34.72 -2.29
CA ASP A 175 4.38 -35.68 -3.26
C ASP A 175 5.47 -36.19 -4.22
N VAL A 176 6.38 -35.31 -4.64
CA VAL A 176 7.49 -35.67 -5.52
C VAL A 176 8.52 -36.57 -4.81
N ILE A 177 8.77 -36.35 -3.52
CA ILE A 177 9.62 -37.24 -2.70
C ILE A 177 9.00 -38.63 -2.59
N GLU A 178 7.67 -38.72 -2.42
CA GLU A 178 6.96 -40.00 -2.41
C GLU A 178 7.07 -40.72 -3.76
N VAL A 179 6.88 -40.00 -4.88
CA VAL A 179 7.02 -40.56 -6.23
C VAL A 179 8.44 -41.07 -6.46
N ASN A 180 9.47 -40.31 -6.09
CA ASN A 180 10.87 -40.73 -6.22
C ASN A 180 11.14 -42.02 -5.40
N THR A 181 10.61 -42.09 -4.18
CA THR A 181 10.69 -43.30 -3.35
C THR A 181 9.99 -44.50 -4.01
N ALA A 182 8.84 -44.29 -4.65
CA ALA A 182 8.13 -45.34 -5.39
C ALA A 182 8.92 -45.81 -6.61
N ILE A 183 9.55 -44.90 -7.35
CA ILE A 183 10.41 -45.22 -8.49
C ILE A 183 11.58 -46.10 -8.06
N GLN A 184 12.28 -45.76 -6.97
CA GLN A 184 13.40 -46.56 -6.46
C GLN A 184 12.98 -48.00 -6.08
N LYS A 185 11.74 -48.18 -5.62
CA LYS A 185 11.18 -49.52 -5.33
C LYS A 185 10.90 -50.30 -6.62
N VAL A 186 10.35 -49.65 -7.65
CA VAL A 186 10.08 -50.29 -8.95
C VAL A 186 11.37 -50.68 -9.65
N ASP A 187 12.35 -49.78 -9.67
CA ASP A 187 13.66 -50.06 -10.26
C ASP A 187 14.32 -51.27 -9.60
N ARG A 188 14.32 -51.33 -8.26
CA ARG A 188 14.83 -52.50 -7.53
C ARG A 188 14.08 -53.79 -7.86
N ALA A 189 12.74 -53.75 -7.95
CA ALA A 189 11.93 -54.92 -8.25
C ALA A 189 12.10 -55.42 -9.70
N ALA A 190 12.52 -54.56 -10.62
CA ALA A 190 12.80 -54.95 -12.01
C ALA A 190 14.11 -55.75 -12.16
N TYR A 191 15.00 -55.71 -11.16
CA TYR A 191 16.29 -56.42 -11.15
C TYR A 191 16.37 -57.55 -10.10
N GLU A 192 15.29 -57.82 -9.35
CA GLU A 192 15.13 -59.00 -8.48
C GLU A 192 14.45 -60.17 -9.22
#